data_AF-A0A375GD83-F1
#
_entry.id   AF-A0A375GD83-F1
#
_cell.length_a   1.000
_cell.length_b   1.000
_cell.length_c   1.000
_cell.angle_alpha   90.00
_cell.angle_beta   90.00
_cell.angle_gamma   90.00
#
_symmetry.space_group_name_H-M   'P 1'
#
loop_
_entity.id
_entity.type
_entity.pdbx_description
1 polymer ?
#
loop_
_entity_poly.entity_id
_entity_poly.type
_entity_poly.pdbx_seq_one_letter_code
_entity_poly.pdbx_strand_id
1 'polypeptide(L)'
;MGAPEIEVLDPVHAEPTTSLTLYDAIEAGLTELRTAGAEAFDVKNTEGNKEAREFVQRCVSTRTATEEAYTQWNRPILAAQKRVREKRDEILAAVKEIEQPVKEQIDAEQKRKDEERITKARAESARISVHQACLNAIAALPKDYLTASSADVSAAIRDLESPEYLGQRDWEEYADQAKEAVATALTTLRAHLDNAKAREELAAMKAQQEAEAAARRAEEAKVEAERKRVAGIKDRIHAIEIAPTTCIGLGTKAIQQRIDALAREAADDFAEFQAEAGAAIEAALGNLNTMLAAARDAEELAQLRADAARRKQEEQEAAERKVREEQDAKAAAERAEREAEAKRQAEARAAEQKRQRDEAEARRREKEAAEAAAQRVRAQAETLLALLVESRAHVPAGDLADRIDAAINAATGAQQ
;
A
#
# COMPACT_ATOMS: atom_id res chain seq x y z
N MET A 1 4.54 96.27 65.47
CA MET A 1 4.76 97.20 64.34
C MET A 1 3.41 97.65 63.84
N GLY A 2 3.28 98.95 63.59
CA GLY A 2 2.05 99.74 63.70
C GLY A 2 0.83 99.18 62.97
N ALA A 3 -0.31 99.22 63.66
CA ALA A 3 -1.61 99.16 63.01
C ALA A 3 -1.71 100.36 62.05
N PRO A 4 -2.01 100.16 60.76
CA PRO A 4 -2.26 101.27 59.87
C PRO A 4 -3.53 101.98 60.34
N GLU A 5 -3.40 103.27 60.65
CA GLU A 5 -4.53 104.20 60.81
C GLU A 5 -5.41 104.07 59.56
N ILE A 6 -6.60 103.51 59.74
CA ILE A 6 -7.65 103.54 58.73
C ILE A 6 -8.18 104.97 58.78
N GLU A 7 -7.64 105.82 57.91
CA GLU A 7 -8.23 107.11 57.57
C GLU A 7 -9.61 106.82 56.97
N VAL A 8 -10.63 106.88 57.83
CA VAL A 8 -12.03 106.76 57.43
C VAL A 8 -12.32 107.95 56.53
N LEU A 9 -12.33 107.71 55.22
CA LEU A 9 -12.86 108.64 54.23
C LEU A 9 -14.21 109.16 54.73
N ASP A 10 -14.27 110.47 54.98
CA ASP A 10 -15.49 111.18 55.33
C ASP A 10 -16.63 110.70 54.41
N PRO A 11 -17.81 110.36 54.96
CA PRO A 11 -18.95 110.06 54.13
C PRO A 11 -19.22 111.30 53.29
N VAL A 12 -19.09 111.17 51.97
CA VAL A 12 -19.54 112.17 51.01
C VAL A 12 -21.00 112.44 51.35
N HIS A 13 -21.27 113.57 52.00
CA HIS A 13 -22.59 114.16 52.05
C HIS A 13 -22.97 114.43 50.60
N ALA A 14 -23.59 113.44 49.97
CA ALA A 14 -24.44 113.68 48.83
C ALA A 14 -25.51 114.63 49.38
N GLU A 15 -25.41 115.92 49.10
CA GLU A 15 -26.55 116.82 49.22
C GLU A 15 -27.53 116.44 48.10
N PRO A 16 -28.57 115.63 48.34
CA PRO A 16 -29.48 115.23 47.27
C PRO A 16 -30.57 116.30 47.11
N THR A 17 -30.75 117.15 48.11
CA THR A 17 -31.82 118.13 48.24
C THR A 17 -31.56 119.41 47.44
N THR A 18 -30.30 119.78 47.21
CA THR A 18 -29.94 121.06 46.57
C THR A 18 -30.10 121.00 45.04
N SER A 19 -30.45 119.85 44.45
CA SER A 19 -30.46 119.65 43.00
C SER A 19 -31.83 119.48 42.35
N LEU A 20 -32.81 118.92 43.07
CA LEU A 20 -34.20 118.86 42.59
C LEU A 20 -34.91 120.22 42.74
N THR A 21 -34.44 121.07 43.64
CA THR A 21 -34.95 122.45 43.82
C THR A 21 -34.77 123.33 42.58
N LEU A 22 -33.83 123.00 41.67
CA LEU A 22 -33.70 123.66 40.36
C LEU A 22 -34.93 123.46 39.47
N TYR A 23 -35.68 122.36 39.68
CA TYR A 23 -36.90 122.08 38.93
C TYR A 23 -38.12 122.79 39.51
N ASP A 24 -38.14 123.16 40.79
CA ASP A 24 -39.29 123.84 41.43
C ASP A 24 -39.67 125.14 40.70
N ALA A 25 -38.69 125.96 40.32
CA ALA A 25 -38.91 127.19 39.56
C ALA A 25 -39.37 126.93 38.12
N ILE A 26 -38.91 125.82 37.52
CA ILE A 26 -39.30 125.39 36.17
C ILE A 26 -40.74 124.86 36.19
N GLU A 27 -41.13 124.13 37.24
CA GLU A 27 -42.50 123.64 37.46
C GLU A 27 -43.49 124.80 37.69
N ALA A 28 -43.09 125.81 38.46
CA ALA A 28 -43.86 127.05 38.61
C ALA A 28 -44.03 127.76 37.26
N GLY A 29 -42.94 127.95 36.50
CA GLY A 29 -42.99 128.55 35.16
C GLY A 29 -43.83 127.75 34.16
N LEU A 30 -43.79 126.41 34.22
CA LEU A 30 -44.64 125.55 33.40
C LEU A 30 -46.13 125.74 33.74
N THR A 31 -46.44 125.93 35.02
CA THR A 31 -47.81 126.20 35.47
C THR A 31 -48.29 127.57 34.96
N GLU A 32 -47.45 128.60 35.03
CA GLU A 32 -47.74 129.92 34.45
C GLU A 32 -47.94 129.85 32.93
N LEU A 33 -47.09 129.11 32.21
CA LEU A 33 -47.23 128.90 30.78
C LEU A 33 -48.53 128.18 30.41
N ARG A 34 -48.96 127.19 31.21
CA ARG A 34 -50.25 126.52 31.00
C ARG A 34 -51.42 127.49 31.15
N THR A 35 -51.39 128.33 32.18
CA THR A 35 -52.43 129.34 32.40
C THR A 35 -52.42 130.39 31.29
N ALA A 36 -51.25 130.91 30.93
CA ALA A 36 -51.11 131.94 29.90
C ALA A 36 -51.45 131.44 28.48
N GLY A 37 -51.31 130.15 28.22
CA GLY A 37 -51.65 129.53 26.94
C GLY A 37 -53.07 128.97 26.85
N ALA A 38 -53.92 129.16 27.87
CA ALA A 38 -55.26 128.59 27.91
C ALA A 38 -56.23 129.23 26.91
N GLU A 39 -56.04 130.51 26.58
CA GLU A 39 -56.86 131.26 25.63
C GLU A 39 -56.14 131.45 24.29
N ALA A 40 -56.90 131.61 23.20
CA ALA A 40 -56.33 131.76 21.86
C ALA A 40 -55.81 133.19 21.62
N PHE A 41 -54.53 133.31 21.23
CA PHE A 41 -53.94 134.60 20.86
C PHE A 41 -54.46 135.09 19.49
N ASP A 42 -54.87 136.36 19.39
CA ASP A 42 -55.26 136.99 18.11
C ASP A 42 -54.02 137.43 17.30
N VAL A 43 -53.39 136.46 16.63
CA VAL A 43 -52.14 136.66 15.86
C VAL A 43 -52.30 137.49 14.59
N LYS A 44 -53.53 137.87 14.20
CA LYS A 44 -53.75 138.76 13.04
C LYS A 44 -53.56 140.23 13.43
N ASN A 45 -53.77 140.58 14.70
CA ASN A 45 -53.39 141.87 15.25
C ASN A 45 -51.89 141.90 15.56
N THR A 46 -51.26 143.07 15.37
CA THR A 46 -49.83 143.25 15.63
C THR A 46 -49.49 143.05 17.11
N GLU A 47 -50.36 143.51 18.02
CA GLU A 47 -50.19 143.30 19.46
C GLU A 47 -50.33 141.82 19.84
N GLY A 48 -51.39 141.14 19.39
CA GLY A 48 -51.59 139.72 19.67
C GLY A 48 -50.53 138.80 19.06
N ASN A 49 -49.95 139.14 17.90
CA ASN A 49 -48.81 138.42 17.33
C ASN A 49 -47.53 138.59 18.17
N LYS A 50 -47.30 139.79 18.70
CA LYS A 50 -46.19 140.05 19.61
C LYS A 50 -46.33 139.22 20.90
N GLU A 51 -47.51 139.22 21.51
CA GLU A 51 -47.82 138.42 22.70
C GLU A 51 -47.65 136.91 22.45
N ALA A 52 -48.12 136.39 21.31
CA ALA A 52 -47.94 134.98 20.94
C ALA A 52 -46.46 134.61 20.76
N ARG A 53 -45.65 135.48 20.14
CA ARG A 53 -44.20 135.26 19.99
C ARG A 53 -43.49 135.29 21.34
N GLU A 54 -43.86 136.21 22.22
CA GLU A 54 -43.33 136.28 23.59
C GLU A 54 -43.72 135.03 24.40
N PHE A 55 -44.95 134.52 24.24
CA PHE A 55 -45.38 133.25 24.84
C PHE A 55 -44.56 132.06 24.34
N VAL A 56 -44.40 131.91 23.03
CA VAL A 56 -43.56 130.84 22.45
C VAL A 56 -42.12 130.95 22.93
N GLN A 57 -41.57 132.16 23.00
CA GLN A 57 -40.22 132.39 23.53
C GLN A 57 -40.12 131.92 24.99
N ARG A 58 -41.11 132.23 25.84
CA ARG A 58 -41.15 131.71 27.22
C ARG A 58 -41.21 130.18 27.28
N CYS A 59 -42.02 129.53 26.44
CA CYS A 59 -42.04 128.06 26.34
C CYS A 59 -40.67 127.47 25.94
N VAL A 60 -40.02 128.06 24.94
CA VAL A 60 -38.67 127.63 24.51
C VAL A 60 -37.65 127.85 25.63
N SER A 61 -37.72 128.99 26.33
CA SER A 61 -36.86 129.27 27.48
C SER A 61 -37.06 128.27 28.61
N THR A 62 -38.31 127.95 28.99
CA THR A 62 -38.59 126.93 30.02
C THR A 62 -38.07 125.55 29.61
N ARG A 63 -38.29 125.12 28.36
CA ARG A 63 -37.75 123.84 27.85
C ARG A 63 -36.22 123.79 27.90
N THR A 64 -35.57 124.86 27.44
CA THR A 64 -34.10 124.95 27.41
C THR A 64 -33.54 124.94 28.83
N ALA A 65 -34.20 125.63 29.77
CA ALA A 65 -33.84 125.61 31.19
C ALA A 65 -33.97 124.21 31.80
N THR A 66 -34.99 123.43 31.44
CA THR A 66 -35.13 122.03 31.86
C THR A 66 -34.00 121.14 31.34
N GLU A 67 -33.68 121.24 30.05
CA GLU A 67 -32.59 120.45 29.42
C GLU A 67 -31.22 120.81 30.01
N GLU A 68 -31.00 122.10 30.30
CA GLU A 68 -29.80 122.58 30.96
C GLU A 68 -29.72 122.09 32.41
N ALA A 69 -30.82 122.16 33.18
CA ALA A 69 -30.88 121.65 34.55
C ALA A 69 -30.57 120.15 34.61
N TYR A 70 -31.12 119.34 33.69
CA TYR A 70 -30.79 117.90 33.58
C TYR A 70 -29.32 117.67 33.26
N THR A 71 -28.78 118.40 32.28
CA THR A 71 -27.40 118.25 31.85
C THR A 71 -26.42 118.64 32.96
N GLN A 72 -26.70 119.73 33.68
CA GLN A 72 -25.89 120.19 34.81
C GLN A 72 -25.94 119.21 35.99
N TRP A 73 -27.10 118.63 36.29
CA TRP A 73 -27.28 117.63 37.34
C TRP A 73 -26.64 116.28 37.01
N ASN A 74 -26.82 115.78 35.79
CA ASN A 74 -26.36 114.44 35.40
C ASN A 74 -24.85 114.39 35.13
N ARG A 75 -24.24 115.51 34.72
CA ARG A 75 -22.79 115.61 34.45
C ARG A 75 -21.91 115.15 35.62
N PRO A 76 -22.08 115.63 36.87
CA PRO A 76 -21.30 115.14 38.01
C PRO A 76 -21.56 113.66 38.32
N ILE A 77 -22.78 113.15 38.10
CA ILE A 77 -23.12 111.73 38.31
C ILE A 77 -22.36 110.84 37.33
N LEU A 78 -22.39 111.14 36.04
CA LEU A 78 -21.64 110.38 35.03
C LEU A 78 -20.13 110.47 35.26
N ALA A 79 -19.63 111.63 35.67
CA ALA A 79 -18.22 111.80 36.03
C ALA A 79 -17.84 110.95 37.25
N ALA A 80 -18.69 110.90 38.28
CA ALA A 80 -18.49 110.04 39.46
C ALA A 80 -18.53 108.55 39.08
N GLN A 81 -19.51 108.12 38.27
CA GLN A 81 -19.60 106.74 37.79
C GLN A 81 -18.36 106.31 37.01
N LYS A 82 -17.84 107.18 36.14
CA LYS A 82 -16.59 106.93 35.41
C LYS A 82 -15.41 106.75 36.37
N ARG A 83 -15.22 107.66 37.32
CA ARG A 83 -14.16 107.56 38.34
C ARG A 83 -14.25 106.27 39.16
N VAL A 84 -15.46 105.86 39.55
CA VAL A 84 -15.67 104.61 40.31
C VAL A 84 -15.28 103.39 39.47
N ARG A 85 -15.64 103.35 38.18
CA ARG A 85 -15.25 102.24 37.29
C ARG A 85 -13.74 102.19 37.08
N GLU A 86 -13.12 103.32 36.80
CA GLU A 86 -11.67 103.43 36.65
C GLU A 86 -10.97 102.97 37.93
N LYS A 87 -11.46 103.40 39.10
CA LYS A 87 -10.86 102.98 40.38
C LYS A 87 -11.06 101.50 40.67
N ARG A 88 -12.22 100.92 40.33
CA ARG A 88 -12.45 99.47 40.41
C ARG A 88 -11.44 98.71 39.55
N ASP A 89 -11.26 99.13 38.30
CA ASP A 89 -10.39 98.44 37.36
C ASP A 89 -8.91 98.56 37.77
N GLU A 90 -8.50 99.72 38.29
CA GLU A 90 -7.19 99.94 38.90
C GLU A 90 -6.97 99.01 40.10
N ILE A 91 -7.94 98.92 41.02
CA ILE A 91 -7.86 98.03 42.19
C ILE A 91 -7.81 96.56 41.76
N LEU A 92 -8.64 96.13 40.81
CA LEU A 92 -8.63 94.76 40.32
C LEU A 92 -7.31 94.39 39.63
N ALA A 93 -6.75 95.32 38.85
CA ALA A 93 -5.44 95.13 38.23
C ALA A 93 -4.34 95.00 39.30
N ALA A 94 -4.29 95.92 40.27
CA ALA A 94 -3.30 95.89 41.36
C ALA A 94 -3.44 94.63 42.22
N VAL A 95 -4.66 94.20 42.55
CA VAL A 95 -4.90 92.95 43.29
C VAL A 95 -4.42 91.75 42.49
N LYS A 96 -4.67 91.72 41.17
CA LYS A 96 -4.21 90.63 40.30
C LYS A 96 -2.69 90.58 40.19
N GLU A 97 -2.01 91.73 40.11
CA GLU A 97 -0.54 91.79 40.11
C GLU A 97 0.07 91.24 41.41
N ILE A 98 -0.65 91.36 42.54
CA ILE A 98 -0.25 90.77 43.83
C ILE A 98 -0.63 89.28 43.91
N GLU A 99 -1.82 88.90 43.46
CA GLU A 99 -2.33 87.51 43.51
C GLU A 99 -1.55 86.57 42.61
N GLN A 100 -1.27 86.98 41.37
CA GLN A 100 -0.67 86.13 40.34
C GLN A 100 0.66 85.49 40.76
N PRO A 101 1.67 86.22 41.30
CA PRO A 101 2.92 85.60 41.72
C PRO A 101 2.72 84.64 42.91
N VAL A 102 1.78 84.92 43.81
CA VAL A 102 1.47 84.01 44.93
C VAL A 102 0.82 82.73 44.41
N LYS A 103 -0.11 82.85 43.46
CA LYS A 103 -0.74 81.69 42.80
C LYS A 103 0.29 80.83 42.07
N GLU A 104 1.20 81.45 41.32
CA GLU A 104 2.29 80.73 40.64
C GLU A 104 3.22 80.00 41.62
N GLN A 105 3.50 80.57 42.79
CA GLN A 105 4.25 79.90 43.85
C GLN A 105 3.49 78.69 44.42
N ILE A 106 2.18 78.81 44.65
CA ILE A 106 1.32 77.71 45.11
C ILE A 106 1.30 76.58 44.09
N ASP A 107 1.08 76.91 42.82
CA ASP A 107 1.02 75.93 41.72
C ASP A 107 2.37 75.21 41.53
N ALA A 108 3.49 75.93 41.65
CA ALA A 108 4.83 75.36 41.57
C ALA A 108 5.13 74.39 42.73
N GLU A 109 4.77 74.76 43.97
CA GLU A 109 4.98 73.90 45.14
C GLU A 109 4.06 72.67 45.10
N GLN A 110 2.81 72.83 44.64
CA GLN A 110 1.90 71.71 44.45
C GLN A 110 2.43 70.73 43.40
N LYS A 111 2.92 71.24 42.26
CA LYS A 111 3.59 70.43 41.24
C LYS A 111 4.80 69.68 41.80
N ARG A 112 5.67 70.34 42.58
CA ARG A 112 6.84 69.71 43.23
C ARG A 112 6.42 68.57 44.16
N LYS A 113 5.39 68.79 44.99
CA LYS A 113 4.84 67.76 45.89
C LYS A 113 4.25 66.57 45.13
N ASP A 114 3.55 66.83 44.04
CA ASP A 114 2.98 65.78 43.20
C ASP A 114 4.05 64.96 42.48
N GLU A 115 5.09 65.61 41.95
CA GLU A 115 6.24 64.94 41.34
C GLU A 115 7.02 64.09 42.37
N GLU A 116 7.24 64.61 43.58
CA GLU A 116 7.88 63.88 44.67
C GLU A 116 7.03 62.66 45.09
N ARG A 117 5.72 62.83 45.21
CA ARG A 117 4.78 61.74 45.51
C ARG A 117 4.78 60.66 44.43
N ILE A 118 4.73 61.04 43.16
CA ILE A 118 4.79 60.11 42.03
C ILE A 118 6.12 59.37 42.00
N THR A 119 7.24 60.07 42.26
CA THR A 119 8.57 59.47 42.27
C THR A 119 8.71 58.46 43.41
N LYS A 120 8.25 58.80 44.63
CA LYS A 120 8.21 57.87 45.76
C LYS A 120 7.32 56.66 45.48
N ALA A 121 6.13 56.88 44.93
CA ALA A 121 5.22 55.78 44.57
C ALA A 121 5.81 54.87 43.49
N ARG A 122 6.54 55.41 42.50
CA ARG A 122 7.25 54.61 41.49
C ARG A 122 8.41 53.82 42.08
N ALA A 123 9.23 54.43 42.94
CA ALA A 123 10.32 53.74 43.62
C ALA A 123 9.79 52.59 44.48
N GLU A 124 8.70 52.81 45.20
CA GLU A 124 8.06 51.79 46.03
C GLU A 124 7.43 50.68 45.19
N SER A 125 6.72 51.01 44.11
CA SER A 125 6.17 50.02 43.19
C SER A 125 7.28 49.18 42.53
N ALA A 126 8.43 49.79 42.22
CA ALA A 126 9.57 49.06 41.68
C ALA A 126 10.18 48.13 42.72
N ARG A 127 10.34 48.58 43.98
CA ARG A 127 10.78 47.75 45.10
C ARG A 127 9.91 46.50 45.23
N ILE A 128 8.60 46.70 45.38
CA ILE A 128 7.61 45.61 45.50
C ILE A 128 7.69 44.66 44.29
N SER A 129 7.74 45.19 43.07
CA SER A 129 7.77 44.38 41.85
C SER A 129 8.98 43.45 41.79
N VAL A 130 10.15 43.89 42.29
CA VAL A 130 11.35 43.05 42.31
C VAL A 130 11.19 41.89 43.29
N HIS A 131 10.68 42.14 44.51
CA HIS A 131 10.42 41.06 45.48
C HIS A 131 9.41 40.05 44.94
N GLN A 132 8.30 40.53 44.35
CA GLN A 132 7.29 39.66 43.75
C GLN A 132 7.85 38.82 42.60
N ALA A 133 8.70 39.40 41.73
CA ALA A 133 9.34 38.67 40.65
C ALA A 133 10.24 37.54 41.19
N CYS A 134 11.03 37.81 42.23
CA CYS A 134 11.87 36.80 42.87
C CYS A 134 11.05 35.69 43.55
N LEU A 135 9.97 36.03 44.27
CA LEU A 135 9.06 35.03 44.85
C LEU A 135 8.44 34.12 43.78
N ASN A 136 8.00 34.72 42.66
CA ASN A 136 7.46 33.97 41.54
C ASN A 136 8.51 33.06 40.89
N ALA A 137 9.77 33.50 40.81
CA ALA A 137 10.86 32.67 40.31
C ALA A 137 11.10 31.43 41.20
N ILE A 138 11.11 31.61 42.53
CA ILE A 138 11.21 30.49 43.49
C ILE A 138 10.05 29.52 43.31
N ALA A 139 8.82 30.04 43.22
CA ALA A 139 7.62 29.22 43.06
C ALA A 139 7.57 28.49 41.71
N ALA A 140 8.16 29.05 40.66
CA ALA A 140 8.22 28.45 39.34
C ALA A 140 9.33 27.39 39.20
N LEU A 141 10.40 27.48 40.00
CA LEU A 141 11.59 26.63 39.90
C LEU A 141 11.29 25.12 39.77
N PRO A 142 10.37 24.51 40.56
CA PRO A 142 10.13 23.07 40.45
C PRO A 142 9.67 22.60 39.05
N LYS A 143 9.04 23.49 38.26
CA LYS A 143 8.53 23.16 36.93
C LYS A 143 9.65 22.79 35.95
N ASP A 144 10.83 23.39 36.10
CA ASP A 144 11.98 23.14 35.22
C ASP A 144 12.60 21.76 35.45
N TYR A 145 12.25 21.10 36.57
CA TYR A 145 12.83 19.84 37.03
C TYR A 145 11.92 18.62 36.85
N LEU A 146 10.76 18.77 36.21
CA LEU A 146 9.79 17.68 36.04
C LEU A 146 10.38 16.46 35.30
N THR A 147 11.21 16.71 34.29
CA THR A 147 11.85 15.67 33.47
C THR A 147 13.35 15.54 33.69
N ALA A 148 13.90 16.27 34.65
CA ALA A 148 15.31 16.24 34.97
C ALA A 148 15.74 14.91 35.63
N SER A 149 17.05 14.65 35.61
CA SER A 149 17.64 13.47 36.26
C SER A 149 17.58 13.58 37.78
N SER A 150 17.64 12.45 38.49
CA SER A 150 17.66 12.46 39.96
C SER A 150 18.84 13.27 40.53
N ALA A 151 19.97 13.29 39.82
CA ALA A 151 21.14 14.08 40.18
C ALA A 151 20.88 15.59 40.09
N ASP A 152 20.26 16.06 39.00
CA ASP A 152 19.97 17.48 38.80
C ASP A 152 18.93 17.99 39.80
N VAL A 153 17.86 17.22 40.04
CA VAL A 153 16.85 17.58 41.05
C VAL A 153 17.48 17.62 42.45
N SER A 154 18.38 16.70 42.77
CA SER A 154 19.11 16.69 44.05
C SER A 154 20.02 17.91 44.22
N ALA A 155 20.66 18.36 43.14
CA ALA A 155 21.48 19.58 43.16
C ALA A 155 20.62 20.81 43.43
N ALA A 156 19.48 20.96 42.74
CA ALA A 156 18.56 22.07 42.95
C ALA A 156 17.98 22.12 44.37
N ILE A 157 17.66 20.96 44.95
CA ILE A 157 17.23 20.86 46.36
C ILE A 157 18.34 21.37 47.28
N ARG A 158 19.60 20.94 47.07
CA ARG A 158 20.74 21.38 47.88
C ARG A 158 20.95 22.89 47.79
N ASP A 159 20.82 23.46 46.60
CA ASP A 159 20.97 24.90 46.39
C ASP A 159 19.90 25.69 47.14
N LEU A 160 18.64 25.25 47.09
CA LEU A 160 17.53 25.87 47.84
C LEU A 160 17.62 25.68 49.36
N GLU A 161 18.14 24.54 49.81
CA GLU A 161 18.37 24.26 51.24
C GLU A 161 19.59 25.02 51.79
N SER A 162 20.44 25.57 50.93
CA SER A 162 21.58 26.36 51.35
C SER A 162 21.10 27.56 52.18
N PRO A 163 21.65 27.78 53.39
CA PRO A 163 21.35 28.98 54.19
C PRO A 163 21.64 30.28 53.44
N GLU A 164 22.57 30.23 52.48
CA GLU A 164 22.99 31.36 51.67
C GLU A 164 21.94 31.74 50.61
N TYR A 165 21.04 30.82 50.22
CA TYR A 165 20.07 31.06 49.14
C TYR A 165 19.17 32.26 49.45
N LEU A 166 18.51 32.27 50.60
CA LEU A 166 17.70 33.40 51.03
C LEU A 166 18.57 34.59 51.52
N GLY A 167 19.79 34.33 51.98
CA GLY A 167 20.72 35.34 52.48
C GLY A 167 21.36 36.21 51.39
N GLN A 168 21.28 35.83 50.11
CA GLN A 168 21.81 36.61 48.98
C GLN A 168 21.12 37.97 48.78
N ARG A 169 19.95 38.17 49.38
CA ARG A 169 19.13 39.37 49.20
C ARG A 169 18.49 39.80 50.52
N ASP A 170 18.38 41.10 50.74
CA ASP A 170 17.50 41.65 51.77
C ASP A 170 16.03 41.54 51.32
N TRP A 171 15.24 40.77 52.05
CA TRP A 171 13.83 40.51 51.74
C TRP A 171 12.87 41.46 52.44
N GLU A 172 13.35 42.27 53.38
CA GLU A 172 12.53 43.25 54.11
C GLU A 172 11.25 42.58 54.68
N GLU A 173 10.05 43.11 54.39
CA GLU A 173 8.76 42.53 54.83
C GLU A 173 8.39 41.21 54.14
N TYR A 174 9.08 40.82 53.07
CA TYR A 174 8.81 39.60 52.29
C TYR A 174 9.61 38.38 52.78
N ALA A 175 10.40 38.51 53.85
CA ALA A 175 11.27 37.44 54.32
C ALA A 175 10.51 36.14 54.66
N ASP A 176 9.33 36.24 55.29
CA ASP A 176 8.54 35.06 55.64
C ASP A 176 7.85 34.44 54.42
N GLN A 177 7.38 35.26 53.47
CA GLN A 177 6.85 34.77 52.19
C GLN A 177 7.93 34.05 51.37
N ALA A 178 9.18 34.52 51.41
CA ALA A 178 10.29 33.88 50.72
C ALA A 178 10.62 32.51 51.34
N LYS A 179 10.63 32.40 52.68
CA LYS A 179 10.80 31.11 53.38
C LYS A 179 9.70 30.13 53.01
N GLU A 180 8.45 30.58 52.97
CA GLU A 180 7.30 29.74 52.60
C GLU A 180 7.37 29.28 51.14
N ALA A 181 7.74 30.19 50.22
CA ALA A 181 7.95 29.87 48.81
C ALA A 181 9.04 28.81 48.63
N VAL A 182 10.17 28.94 49.33
CA VAL A 182 11.25 27.94 49.31
C VAL A 182 10.77 26.61 49.88
N ALA A 183 10.06 26.60 51.01
CA ALA A 183 9.56 25.36 51.61
C ALA A 183 8.58 24.62 50.68
N THR A 184 7.73 25.37 49.98
CA THR A 184 6.79 24.82 49.00
C THR A 184 7.53 24.26 47.79
N ALA A 185 8.49 25.01 47.24
CA ALA A 185 9.31 24.56 46.13
C ALA A 185 10.11 23.29 46.47
N LEU A 186 10.71 23.24 47.66
CA LEU A 186 11.43 22.05 48.16
C LEU A 186 10.51 20.83 48.27
N THR A 187 9.27 21.02 48.72
CA THR A 187 8.29 19.93 48.81
C THR A 187 7.99 19.36 47.44
N THR A 188 7.77 20.21 46.44
CA THR A 188 7.54 19.77 45.06
C THR A 188 8.78 19.12 44.44
N LEU A 189 9.97 19.70 44.63
CA LEU A 189 11.22 19.13 44.12
C LEU A 189 11.54 17.76 44.72
N ARG A 190 11.28 17.55 46.03
CA ARG A 190 11.44 16.23 46.66
C ARG A 190 10.52 15.18 46.03
N ALA A 191 9.27 15.54 45.74
CA ALA A 191 8.37 14.65 44.99
C ALA A 191 8.88 14.38 43.55
N HIS A 192 9.48 15.38 42.88
CA HIS A 192 10.11 15.16 41.58
C HIS A 192 11.36 14.28 41.67
N LEU A 193 12.14 14.37 42.75
CA LEU A 193 13.30 13.52 43.00
C LEU A 193 12.90 12.05 43.14
N ASP A 194 11.85 11.76 43.92
CA ASP A 194 11.34 10.40 44.08
C ASP A 194 10.84 9.84 42.74
N ASN A 195 10.13 10.66 41.96
CA ASN A 195 9.70 10.29 40.61
C ASN A 195 10.88 10.08 39.65
N ALA A 196 11.94 10.88 39.74
CA ALA A 196 13.14 10.72 38.92
C ALA A 196 13.87 9.42 39.25
N LYS A 197 14.08 9.11 40.54
CA LYS A 197 14.66 7.85 40.99
C LYS A 197 13.86 6.64 40.52
N ALA A 198 12.53 6.68 40.67
CA ALA A 198 11.66 5.59 40.22
C ALA A 198 11.76 5.34 38.69
N ARG A 199 11.87 6.41 37.88
CA ARG A 199 12.06 6.28 36.43
C ARG A 199 13.42 5.68 36.08
N GLU A 200 14.48 6.11 36.75
CA GLU A 200 15.83 5.59 36.55
C GLU A 200 15.95 4.13 36.98
N GLU A 201 15.38 3.75 38.13
CA GLU A 201 15.32 2.37 38.60
C GLU A 201 14.55 1.48 37.62
N LEU A 202 13.38 1.92 37.13
CA LEU A 202 12.61 1.18 36.13
C LEU A 202 13.39 1.02 34.82
N ALA A 203 14.13 2.05 34.39
CA ALA A 203 14.98 1.97 33.21
C ALA A 203 16.14 0.98 33.41
N ALA A 204 16.79 1.00 34.59
CA ALA A 204 17.84 0.07 34.94
C ALA A 204 17.34 -1.38 35.00
N MET A 205 16.17 -1.63 35.61
CA MET A 205 15.54 -2.94 35.64
C MET A 205 15.22 -3.46 34.24
N LYS A 206 14.66 -2.61 33.36
CA LYS A 206 14.38 -2.98 31.97
C LYS A 206 15.66 -3.31 31.20
N ALA A 207 16.71 -2.50 31.33
CA ALA A 207 17.99 -2.75 30.69
C ALA A 207 18.62 -4.07 31.17
N GLN A 208 18.52 -4.38 32.46
CA GLN A 208 18.98 -5.65 33.02
C GLN A 208 18.19 -6.85 32.48
N GLN A 209 16.85 -6.75 32.43
CA GLN A 209 15.99 -7.79 31.87
C GLN A 209 16.27 -8.04 30.38
N GLU A 210 16.47 -6.98 29.60
CA GLU A 210 16.82 -7.08 28.19
C GLU A 210 18.19 -7.73 27.97
N ALA A 211 19.18 -7.38 28.80
CA ALA A 211 20.50 -7.99 28.77
C ALA A 211 20.45 -9.48 29.13
N GLU A 212 19.69 -9.85 30.18
CA GLU A 212 19.51 -11.26 30.56
C GLU A 212 18.76 -12.04 29.46
N ALA A 213 17.69 -11.47 28.89
CA ALA A 213 16.94 -12.08 27.80
C ALA A 213 17.78 -12.21 26.52
N ALA A 214 18.68 -11.27 26.25
CA ALA A 214 19.64 -11.37 25.15
C ALA A 214 20.67 -12.48 25.40
N ALA A 215 21.19 -12.59 26.62
CA ALA A 215 22.12 -13.65 27.01
C ALA A 215 21.47 -15.04 26.90
N ARG A 216 20.24 -15.21 27.40
CA ARG A 216 19.48 -16.47 27.26
C ARG A 216 19.25 -16.85 25.80
N ARG A 217 18.82 -15.91 24.97
CA ARG A 217 18.63 -16.15 23.52
C ARG A 217 19.93 -16.53 22.82
N ALA A 218 21.05 -15.91 23.19
CA ALA A 218 22.35 -16.25 22.63
C ALA A 218 22.77 -17.68 23.03
N GLU A 219 22.50 -18.09 24.26
CA GLU A 219 22.82 -19.46 24.72
C GLU A 219 21.90 -20.50 24.08
N GLU A 220 20.60 -20.25 24.01
CA GLU A 220 19.64 -21.08 23.30
C GLU A 220 20.00 -21.25 21.82
N ALA A 221 20.45 -20.17 21.17
CA ALA A 221 20.90 -20.22 19.78
C ALA A 221 22.15 -21.10 19.59
N LYS A 222 23.09 -21.06 20.54
CA LYS A 222 24.28 -21.95 20.51
C LYS A 222 23.88 -23.40 20.71
N VAL A 223 23.02 -23.69 21.68
CA VAL A 223 22.53 -25.05 21.95
C VAL A 223 21.77 -25.60 20.73
N GLU A 224 20.93 -24.79 20.10
CA GLU A 224 20.19 -25.20 18.91
C GLU A 224 21.11 -25.39 17.69
N ALA A 225 22.11 -24.52 17.50
CA ALA A 225 23.11 -24.68 16.44
C ALA A 225 23.90 -25.99 16.64
N GLU A 226 24.28 -26.29 17.89
CA GLU A 226 24.99 -27.52 18.22
C GLU A 226 24.12 -28.76 18.02
N ARG A 227 22.84 -28.70 18.42
CA ARG A 227 21.86 -29.77 18.14
C ARG A 227 21.71 -30.02 16.65
N LYS A 228 21.61 -28.97 15.82
CA LYS A 228 21.52 -29.09 14.37
C LYS A 228 22.79 -29.67 13.76
N ARG A 229 23.96 -29.27 14.25
CA ARG A 229 25.25 -29.84 13.82
C ARG A 229 25.28 -31.34 14.10
N VAL A 230 24.99 -31.74 15.33
CA VAL A 230 24.98 -33.15 15.75
C VAL A 230 23.94 -33.95 14.97
N ALA A 231 22.72 -33.43 14.80
CA ALA A 231 21.68 -34.08 14.01
C ALA A 231 22.12 -34.28 12.55
N GLY A 232 22.68 -33.25 11.91
CA GLY A 232 23.19 -33.37 10.54
C GLY A 232 24.31 -34.39 10.38
N ILE A 233 25.20 -34.53 11.37
CA ILE A 233 26.23 -35.56 11.38
C ILE A 233 25.59 -36.96 11.49
N LYS A 234 24.65 -37.14 12.41
CA LYS A 234 23.93 -38.42 12.59
C LYS A 234 23.12 -38.83 11.38
N ASP A 235 22.43 -37.88 10.73
CA ASP A 235 21.66 -38.14 9.51
C ASP A 235 22.58 -38.60 8.37
N ARG A 236 23.79 -38.04 8.25
CA ARG A 236 24.80 -38.50 7.29
C ARG A 236 25.26 -39.93 7.60
N ILE A 237 25.56 -40.25 8.86
CA ILE A 237 25.93 -41.61 9.27
C ILE A 237 24.79 -42.58 8.92
N HIS A 238 23.55 -42.22 9.24
CA HIS A 238 22.40 -43.06 8.91
C HIS A 238 22.23 -43.24 7.39
N ALA A 239 22.48 -42.21 6.59
CA ALA A 239 22.46 -42.30 5.12
C ALA A 239 23.52 -43.27 4.57
N ILE A 240 24.65 -43.41 5.25
CA ILE A 240 25.69 -44.40 4.94
C ILE A 240 25.19 -45.81 5.28
N GLU A 241 24.63 -46.00 6.48
CA GLU A 241 24.10 -47.28 6.94
C GLU A 241 23.03 -47.86 6.00
N ILE A 242 22.13 -47.01 5.49
CA ILE A 242 21.05 -47.44 4.59
C ILE A 242 21.48 -47.53 3.12
N ALA A 243 22.69 -47.08 2.76
CA ALA A 243 23.16 -47.07 1.39
C ALA A 243 23.10 -48.44 0.68
N PRO A 244 23.44 -49.58 1.32
CA PRO A 244 23.27 -50.90 0.72
C PRO A 244 21.83 -51.20 0.35
N THR A 245 20.87 -50.86 1.22
CA THR A 245 19.43 -51.08 1.01
C THR A 245 18.93 -50.29 -0.21
N THR A 246 19.41 -49.06 -0.40
CA THR A 246 19.04 -48.24 -1.57
C THR A 246 19.62 -48.76 -2.89
N CYS A 247 20.62 -49.65 -2.84
CA CYS A 247 21.26 -50.22 -4.01
C CYS A 247 20.65 -51.56 -4.47
N ILE A 248 19.62 -52.06 -3.78
CA ILE A 248 18.95 -53.31 -4.14
C ILE A 248 18.30 -53.16 -5.52
N GLY A 249 18.62 -54.08 -6.44
CA GLY A 249 18.08 -54.09 -7.80
C GLY A 249 18.76 -53.14 -8.79
N LEU A 250 19.78 -52.40 -8.35
CA LEU A 250 20.59 -51.59 -9.27
C LEU A 250 21.61 -52.45 -10.02
N GLY A 251 21.99 -52.01 -11.23
CA GLY A 251 23.03 -52.66 -12.03
C GLY A 251 24.44 -52.42 -11.51
N THR A 252 25.40 -53.22 -11.98
CA THR A 252 26.79 -53.24 -11.48
C THR A 252 27.47 -51.87 -11.47
N LYS A 253 27.26 -51.07 -12.52
CA LYS A 253 27.84 -49.71 -12.62
C LYS A 253 27.35 -48.75 -11.54
N ALA A 254 26.07 -48.82 -11.16
CA ALA A 254 25.49 -47.92 -10.17
C ALA A 254 25.94 -48.30 -8.74
N ILE A 255 26.05 -49.60 -8.45
CA ILE A 255 26.59 -50.09 -7.18
C ILE A 255 28.06 -49.67 -7.03
N GLN A 256 28.87 -49.81 -8.10
CA GLN A 256 30.28 -49.37 -8.08
C GLN A 256 30.41 -47.87 -7.83
N GLN A 257 29.58 -47.03 -8.48
CA GLN A 257 29.60 -45.59 -8.24
C GLN A 257 29.28 -45.23 -6.78
N ARG A 258 28.37 -45.97 -6.14
CA ARG A 258 28.05 -45.76 -4.73
C ARG A 258 29.19 -46.17 -3.80
N ILE A 259 29.88 -47.27 -4.11
CA ILE A 259 31.11 -47.71 -3.41
C ILE A 259 32.19 -46.63 -3.50
N ASP A 260 32.46 -46.14 -4.72
CA ASP A 260 33.50 -45.12 -4.94
C ASP A 260 33.17 -43.80 -4.23
N ALA A 261 31.88 -43.45 -4.14
CA ALA A 261 31.43 -42.27 -3.40
C ALA A 261 31.66 -42.43 -1.89
N LEU A 262 31.27 -43.58 -1.31
CA LEU A 262 31.45 -43.88 0.11
C LEU A 262 32.93 -44.00 0.50
N ALA A 263 33.77 -44.61 -0.35
CA ALA A 263 35.19 -44.76 -0.11
C ALA A 263 35.98 -43.42 -0.10
N ARG A 264 35.39 -42.35 -0.66
CA ARG A 264 35.95 -40.99 -0.61
C ARG A 264 35.53 -40.21 0.62
N GLU A 265 34.50 -40.64 1.35
CA GLU A 265 34.13 -39.98 2.60
C GLU A 265 35.21 -40.26 3.65
N ALA A 266 35.83 -39.20 4.16
CA ALA A 266 36.81 -39.31 5.21
C ALA A 266 36.09 -39.42 6.57
N ALA A 267 36.48 -40.40 7.39
CA ALA A 267 35.95 -40.52 8.75
C ALA A 267 36.16 -39.23 9.56
N ASP A 268 37.28 -38.53 9.31
CA ASP A 268 37.67 -37.29 10.00
C ASP A 268 36.60 -36.18 9.91
N ASP A 269 35.78 -36.19 8.86
CA ASP A 269 34.72 -35.20 8.61
C ASP A 269 33.51 -35.31 9.56
N PHE A 270 33.45 -36.36 10.39
CA PHE A 270 32.35 -36.63 11.32
C PHE A 270 32.62 -36.17 12.76
N ALA A 271 33.71 -35.42 12.97
CA ALA A 271 34.07 -34.82 14.26
C ALA A 271 34.05 -35.86 15.40
N GLU A 272 33.25 -35.65 16.45
CA GLU A 272 33.17 -36.56 17.60
C GLU A 272 32.53 -37.92 17.29
N PHE A 273 31.91 -38.09 16.11
CA PHE A 273 31.29 -39.34 15.65
C PHE A 273 32.17 -40.12 14.64
N GLN A 274 33.46 -39.80 14.55
CA GLN A 274 34.44 -40.46 13.67
C GLN A 274 34.40 -42.00 13.76
N ALA A 275 34.36 -42.56 14.97
CA ALA A 275 34.36 -44.01 15.16
C ALA A 275 33.07 -44.67 14.67
N GLU A 276 31.91 -44.04 14.91
CA GLU A 276 30.60 -44.52 14.47
C GLU A 276 30.47 -44.43 12.94
N ALA A 277 30.89 -43.30 12.35
CA ALA A 277 30.93 -43.11 10.91
C ALA A 277 31.87 -44.09 10.21
N GLY A 278 33.07 -44.32 10.77
CA GLY A 278 34.03 -45.29 10.23
C GLY A 278 33.44 -46.71 10.20
N ALA A 279 32.80 -47.13 11.30
CA ALA A 279 32.14 -48.44 11.37
C ALA A 279 30.98 -48.56 10.35
N ALA A 280 30.17 -47.51 10.20
CA ALA A 280 29.10 -47.47 9.22
C ALA A 280 29.62 -47.54 7.77
N ILE A 281 30.69 -46.80 7.44
CA ILE A 281 31.33 -46.82 6.11
C ILE A 281 31.87 -48.22 5.81
N GLU A 282 32.61 -48.82 6.74
CA GLU A 282 33.19 -50.16 6.57
C GLU A 282 32.09 -51.22 6.35
N ALA A 283 31.05 -51.20 7.18
CA ALA A 283 29.91 -52.11 7.04
C ALA A 283 29.16 -51.90 5.72
N ALA A 284 28.91 -50.65 5.32
CA ALA A 284 28.22 -50.33 4.07
C ALA A 284 29.03 -50.76 2.84
N LEU A 285 30.35 -50.51 2.83
CA LEU A 285 31.24 -50.96 1.76
C LEU A 285 31.29 -52.49 1.68
N GLY A 286 31.36 -53.19 2.82
CA GLY A 286 31.31 -54.66 2.86
C GLY A 286 30.03 -55.22 2.22
N ASN A 287 28.88 -54.66 2.59
CA ASN A 287 27.59 -55.06 2.03
C ASN A 287 27.48 -54.74 0.53
N LEU A 288 27.86 -53.53 0.10
CA LEU A 288 27.82 -53.13 -1.30
C LEU A 288 28.77 -53.95 -2.18
N ASN A 289 29.96 -54.29 -1.68
CA ASN A 289 30.88 -55.18 -2.40
C ASN A 289 30.28 -56.59 -2.58
N THR A 290 29.59 -57.10 -1.57
CA THR A 290 28.87 -58.38 -1.66
C THR A 290 27.74 -58.30 -2.70
N MET A 291 26.97 -57.20 -2.70
CA MET A 291 25.92 -56.96 -3.70
C MET A 291 26.48 -56.78 -5.12
N LEU A 292 27.62 -56.12 -5.27
CA LEU A 292 28.29 -55.96 -6.56
C LEU A 292 28.75 -57.31 -7.12
N ALA A 293 29.31 -58.17 -6.27
CA ALA A 293 29.68 -59.53 -6.67
C ALA A 293 28.45 -60.31 -7.15
N ALA A 294 27.37 -60.31 -6.35
CA ALA A 294 26.12 -60.98 -6.72
C ALA A 294 25.49 -60.40 -8.01
N ALA A 295 25.57 -59.07 -8.22
CA ALA A 295 25.07 -58.42 -9.42
C ALA A 295 25.91 -58.77 -10.66
N ARG A 296 27.25 -58.89 -10.52
CA ARG A 296 28.13 -59.37 -11.59
C ARG A 296 27.81 -60.81 -11.97
N ASP A 297 27.64 -61.68 -10.98
CA ASP A 297 27.27 -63.08 -11.21
C ASP A 297 25.91 -63.19 -11.90
N ALA A 298 24.94 -62.35 -11.52
CA ALA A 298 23.63 -62.29 -12.15
C ALA A 298 23.67 -61.76 -13.59
N GLU A 299 24.48 -60.72 -13.87
CA GLU A 299 24.70 -60.20 -15.22
C GLU A 299 25.40 -61.22 -16.11
N GLU A 300 26.41 -61.93 -15.61
CA GLU A 300 27.11 -63.00 -16.33
C GLU A 300 26.16 -64.17 -16.63
N LEU A 301 25.36 -64.59 -15.64
CA LEU A 301 24.34 -65.63 -15.85
C LEU A 301 23.28 -65.20 -16.86
N ALA A 302 22.87 -63.92 -16.85
CA ALA A 302 21.94 -63.38 -17.83
C ALA A 302 22.55 -63.34 -19.25
N GLN A 303 23.82 -62.98 -19.38
CA GLN A 303 24.55 -63.04 -20.65
C GLN A 303 24.64 -64.48 -21.17
N LEU A 304 25.03 -65.43 -20.32
CA LEU A 304 25.08 -66.85 -20.68
C LEU A 304 23.71 -67.38 -21.12
N ARG A 305 22.62 -66.97 -20.45
CA ARG A 305 21.25 -67.32 -20.85
C ARG A 305 20.86 -66.68 -22.18
N ALA A 306 21.23 -65.42 -22.41
CA ALA A 306 20.96 -64.73 -23.67
C ALA A 306 21.75 -65.36 -24.83
N ASP A 307 23.01 -65.72 -24.62
CA ASP A 307 23.84 -66.41 -25.60
C ASP A 307 23.33 -67.83 -25.88
N ALA A 308 22.91 -68.57 -24.85
CA ALA A 308 22.28 -69.88 -25.02
C ALA A 308 20.93 -69.77 -25.76
N ALA A 309 20.14 -68.73 -25.49
CA ALA A 309 18.90 -68.45 -26.20
C ALA A 309 19.16 -68.09 -27.67
N ARG A 310 20.17 -67.25 -27.95
CA ARG A 310 20.61 -66.95 -29.32
C ARG A 310 21.06 -68.19 -30.06
N ARG A 311 21.89 -69.04 -29.45
CA ARG A 311 22.31 -70.31 -30.06
C ARG A 311 21.11 -71.21 -30.35
N LYS A 312 20.14 -71.32 -29.43
CA LYS A 312 18.90 -72.05 -29.68
C LYS A 312 18.07 -71.45 -30.81
N GLN A 313 17.98 -70.13 -30.90
CA GLN A 313 17.29 -69.46 -32.01
C GLN A 313 18.01 -69.70 -33.34
N GLU A 314 19.34 -69.56 -33.38
CA GLU A 314 20.15 -69.85 -34.58
C GLU A 314 20.03 -71.33 -35.00
N GLU A 315 20.00 -72.26 -34.05
CA GLU A 315 19.76 -73.69 -34.30
C GLU A 315 18.33 -73.96 -34.80
N GLN A 316 17.31 -73.30 -34.24
CA GLN A 316 15.92 -73.40 -34.70
C GLN A 316 15.76 -72.83 -36.11
N GLU A 317 16.31 -71.66 -36.39
CA GLU A 317 16.29 -71.05 -37.73
C GLU A 317 17.06 -71.92 -38.74
N ALA A 318 18.18 -72.51 -38.35
CA ALA A 318 18.92 -73.45 -39.20
C ALA A 318 18.15 -74.75 -39.44
N ALA A 319 17.45 -75.28 -38.44
CA ALA A 319 16.59 -76.45 -38.58
C ALA A 319 15.37 -76.13 -39.47
N GLU A 320 14.72 -74.99 -39.30
CA GLU A 320 13.63 -74.53 -40.15
C GLU A 320 14.10 -74.30 -41.60
N ARG A 321 15.30 -73.74 -41.81
CA ARG A 321 15.90 -73.63 -43.16
C ARG A 321 16.13 -74.99 -43.79
N LYS A 322 16.68 -75.97 -43.06
CA LYS A 322 16.87 -77.33 -43.56
C LYS A 322 15.54 -78.01 -43.89
N VAL A 323 14.52 -77.85 -43.04
CA VAL A 323 13.17 -78.38 -43.30
C VAL A 323 12.54 -77.73 -44.53
N ARG A 324 12.70 -76.41 -44.72
CA ARG A 324 12.22 -75.71 -45.93
C ARG A 324 12.97 -76.17 -47.17
N GLU A 325 14.29 -76.32 -47.12
CA GLU A 325 15.10 -76.83 -48.23
C GLU A 325 14.70 -78.27 -48.61
N GLU A 326 14.44 -79.14 -47.63
CA GLU A 326 13.93 -80.50 -47.88
C GLU A 326 12.51 -80.51 -48.45
N GLN A 327 11.63 -79.61 -47.97
CA GLN A 327 10.27 -79.46 -48.48
C GLN A 327 10.27 -78.90 -49.92
N ASP A 328 11.11 -77.92 -50.22
CA ASP A 328 11.28 -77.36 -51.55
C ASP A 328 11.89 -78.40 -52.51
N ALA A 329 12.86 -79.20 -52.05
CA ALA A 329 13.42 -80.31 -52.83
C ALA A 329 12.37 -81.41 -53.12
N LYS A 330 11.54 -81.78 -52.13
CA LYS A 330 10.43 -82.73 -52.34
C LYS A 330 9.35 -82.16 -53.26
N ALA A 331 8.99 -80.89 -53.10
CA ALA A 331 8.02 -80.24 -53.98
C ALA A 331 8.55 -80.08 -55.41
N ALA A 332 9.85 -79.85 -55.60
CA ALA A 332 10.49 -79.85 -56.90
C ALA A 332 10.52 -81.26 -57.53
N ALA A 333 10.80 -82.29 -56.74
CA ALA A 333 10.74 -83.68 -57.18
C ALA A 333 9.31 -84.10 -57.59
N GLU A 334 8.29 -83.76 -56.79
CA GLU A 334 6.89 -84.01 -57.15
C GLU A 334 6.45 -83.22 -58.39
N ARG A 335 6.90 -81.98 -58.58
CA ARG A 335 6.60 -81.21 -59.80
C ARG A 335 7.26 -81.86 -61.02
N ALA A 336 8.51 -82.31 -60.90
CA ALA A 336 9.21 -83.02 -61.96
C ALA A 336 8.54 -84.37 -62.29
N GLU A 337 8.05 -85.08 -61.27
CA GLU A 337 7.31 -86.34 -61.46
C GLU A 337 5.94 -86.10 -62.11
N ARG A 338 5.19 -85.08 -61.68
CA ARG A 338 3.91 -84.71 -62.30
C ARG A 338 4.08 -84.20 -63.73
N GLU A 339 5.15 -83.46 -64.05
CA GLU A 339 5.46 -83.07 -65.42
C GLU A 339 5.86 -84.28 -66.28
N ALA A 340 6.66 -85.21 -65.73
CA ALA A 340 7.03 -86.43 -66.42
C ALA A 340 5.80 -87.34 -66.65
N GLU A 341 4.91 -87.44 -65.67
CA GLU A 341 3.66 -88.20 -65.77
C GLU A 341 2.68 -87.51 -66.73
N ALA A 342 2.55 -86.19 -66.69
CA ALA A 342 1.74 -85.43 -67.65
C ALA A 342 2.27 -85.59 -69.09
N LYS A 343 3.58 -85.61 -69.30
CA LYS A 343 4.18 -85.92 -70.61
C LYS A 343 3.88 -87.35 -71.04
N ARG A 344 4.03 -88.36 -70.16
CA ARG A 344 3.68 -89.75 -70.46
C ARG A 344 2.19 -89.91 -70.77
N GLN A 345 1.31 -89.22 -70.04
CA GLN A 345 -0.13 -89.24 -70.28
C GLN A 345 -0.51 -88.51 -71.57
N ALA A 346 0.16 -87.41 -71.91
CA ALA A 346 -0.04 -86.71 -73.18
C ALA A 346 0.45 -87.55 -74.37
N GLU A 347 1.60 -88.21 -74.26
CA GLU A 347 2.13 -89.13 -75.27
C GLU A 347 1.25 -90.38 -75.41
N ALA A 348 0.74 -90.93 -74.30
CA ALA A 348 -0.21 -92.04 -74.32
C ALA A 348 -1.53 -91.64 -75.01
N ARG A 349 -2.10 -90.46 -74.69
CA ARG A 349 -3.32 -89.95 -75.33
C ARG A 349 -3.10 -89.63 -76.82
N ALA A 350 -1.93 -89.11 -77.19
CA ALA A 350 -1.59 -88.88 -78.60
C ALA A 350 -1.41 -90.20 -79.38
N ALA A 351 -0.77 -91.20 -78.77
CA ALA A 351 -0.64 -92.54 -79.34
C ALA A 351 -1.99 -93.25 -79.46
N GLU A 352 -2.88 -93.09 -78.47
CA GLU A 352 -4.22 -93.66 -78.48
C GLU A 352 -5.12 -92.97 -79.51
N GLN A 353 -5.08 -91.64 -79.64
CA GLN A 353 -5.79 -90.93 -80.71
C GLN A 353 -5.28 -91.31 -82.11
N LYS A 354 -3.98 -91.56 -82.25
CA LYS A 354 -3.42 -92.07 -83.51
C LYS A 354 -3.92 -93.48 -83.82
N ARG A 355 -3.90 -94.39 -82.83
CA ARG A 355 -4.47 -95.75 -82.96
C ARG A 355 -5.96 -95.73 -83.30
N GLN A 356 -6.74 -94.84 -82.69
CA GLN A 356 -8.17 -94.72 -82.97
C GLN A 356 -8.45 -94.19 -84.39
N ARG A 357 -7.61 -93.28 -84.91
CA ARG A 357 -7.68 -92.85 -86.32
C ARG A 357 -7.31 -93.98 -87.28
N ASP A 358 -6.24 -94.70 -86.99
CA ASP A 358 -5.78 -95.84 -87.80
C ASP A 358 -6.82 -96.99 -87.79
N GLU A 359 -7.45 -97.28 -86.64
CA GLU A 359 -8.54 -98.26 -86.51
C GLU A 359 -9.82 -97.81 -87.23
N ALA A 360 -10.16 -96.53 -87.18
CA ALA A 360 -11.31 -96.01 -87.92
C ALA A 360 -11.11 -96.13 -89.44
N GLU A 361 -9.88 -95.94 -89.92
CA GLU A 361 -9.54 -96.13 -91.33
C GLU A 361 -9.50 -97.62 -91.71
N ALA A 362 -8.96 -98.48 -90.84
CA ALA A 362 -8.94 -99.93 -91.04
C ALA A 362 -10.35 -100.52 -91.10
N ARG A 363 -11.25 -100.15 -90.17
CA ARG A 363 -12.66 -100.60 -90.18
C ARG A 363 -13.41 -100.14 -91.43
N ARG A 364 -13.03 -99.00 -92.01
CA ARG A 364 -13.64 -98.50 -93.24
C ARG A 364 -13.19 -99.33 -94.45
N ARG A 365 -11.90 -99.62 -94.56
CA ARG A 365 -11.34 -100.51 -95.60
C ARG A 365 -11.83 -101.95 -95.47
N GLU A 366 -12.01 -102.44 -94.24
CA GLU A 366 -12.48 -103.79 -93.96
C GLU A 366 -13.96 -103.97 -94.34
N LYS A 367 -14.81 -102.95 -94.07
CA LYS A 367 -16.21 -102.97 -94.55
C LYS A 367 -16.31 -102.94 -96.07
N GLU A 368 -15.52 -102.08 -96.73
CA GLU A 368 -15.47 -102.01 -98.20
C GLU A 368 -14.94 -103.32 -98.83
N ALA A 369 -13.95 -103.96 -98.20
CA ALA A 369 -13.42 -105.24 -98.64
C ALA A 369 -14.40 -106.40 -98.41
N ALA A 370 -15.15 -106.39 -97.30
CA ALA A 370 -16.12 -107.44 -96.98
C ALA A 370 -17.34 -107.41 -97.90
N GLU A 371 -17.86 -106.23 -98.26
CA GLU A 371 -18.95 -106.11 -99.24
C GLU A 371 -18.52 -106.60 -100.63
N ALA A 372 -17.28 -106.29 -101.05
CA ALA A 372 -16.71 -106.80 -102.29
C ALA A 372 -16.47 -108.32 -102.28
N ALA A 373 -16.09 -108.90 -101.14
CA ALA A 373 -15.89 -110.34 -100.98
C ALA A 373 -17.20 -111.13 -100.98
N ALA A 374 -18.26 -110.64 -100.32
CA ALA A 374 -19.55 -111.34 -100.25
C ALA A 374 -20.24 -111.42 -101.63
N GLN A 375 -20.12 -110.39 -102.47
CA GLN A 375 -20.63 -110.43 -103.84
C GLN A 375 -19.94 -111.52 -104.69
N ARG A 376 -18.63 -111.73 -104.51
CA ARG A 376 -17.89 -112.79 -105.21
C ARG A 376 -18.28 -114.18 -104.75
N VAL A 377 -18.49 -114.37 -103.44
CA VAL A 377 -18.89 -115.67 -102.89
C VAL A 377 -20.28 -116.07 -103.36
N ARG A 378 -21.24 -115.14 -103.45
CA ARG A 378 -22.57 -115.45 -104.04
C ARG A 378 -22.48 -115.89 -105.49
N ALA A 379 -21.69 -115.21 -106.30
CA ALA A 379 -21.47 -115.60 -107.70
C ALA A 379 -20.79 -116.99 -107.83
N GLN A 380 -19.82 -117.30 -106.96
CA GLN A 380 -19.15 -118.60 -106.94
C GLN A 380 -20.06 -119.73 -106.42
N ALA A 381 -20.91 -119.45 -105.44
CA ALA A 381 -21.88 -120.42 -104.91
C ALA A 381 -22.91 -120.83 -105.95
N GLU A 382 -23.42 -119.90 -106.76
CA GLU A 382 -24.32 -120.18 -107.89
C GLU A 382 -23.64 -121.09 -108.94
N THR A 383 -22.34 -120.88 -109.17
CA THR A 383 -21.58 -121.68 -110.15
C THR A 383 -21.31 -123.10 -109.66
N LEU A 384 -20.98 -123.27 -108.38
CA LEU A 384 -20.74 -124.59 -107.77
C LEU A 384 -22.02 -125.42 -107.62
N LEU A 385 -23.17 -124.77 -107.36
CA LEU A 385 -24.47 -125.43 -107.32
C LEU A 385 -24.83 -126.04 -108.69
N ALA A 386 -24.54 -125.32 -109.79
CA ALA A 386 -24.77 -125.83 -111.14
C ALA A 386 -23.93 -127.08 -111.45
N LEU A 387 -22.65 -127.10 -111.04
CA LEU A 387 -21.75 -128.25 -111.19
C LEU A 387 -22.19 -129.48 -110.36
N LEU A 388 -22.72 -129.27 -109.16
CA LEU A 388 -23.24 -130.34 -108.30
C LEU A 388 -24.49 -131.01 -108.89
N VAL A 389 -25.37 -130.23 -109.51
CA VAL A 389 -26.59 -130.75 -110.18
C VAL A 389 -26.23 -131.57 -111.42
N GLU A 390 -25.24 -131.13 -112.21
CA GLU A 390 -24.81 -131.83 -113.43
C GLU A 390 -24.07 -133.15 -113.09
N SER A 391 -23.19 -133.12 -112.07
CA SER A 391 -22.42 -134.31 -111.65
C SER A 391 -23.27 -135.40 -110.98
N ARG A 392 -24.41 -135.05 -110.37
CA ARG A 392 -25.36 -136.01 -109.78
C ARG A 392 -25.86 -137.07 -110.77
N ALA A 393 -25.97 -136.73 -112.06
CA ALA A 393 -26.40 -137.64 -113.13
C ALA A 393 -25.40 -138.79 -113.41
N HIS A 394 -24.15 -138.65 -112.94
CA HIS A 394 -23.06 -139.58 -113.22
C HIS A 394 -22.63 -140.40 -111.98
N VAL A 395 -23.27 -140.21 -110.81
CA VAL A 395 -22.97 -140.92 -109.57
C VAL A 395 -23.97 -142.05 -109.33
N PRO A 396 -23.54 -143.33 -109.27
CA PRO A 396 -24.44 -144.45 -109.00
C PRO A 396 -24.97 -144.41 -107.56
N ALA A 397 -26.15 -145.01 -107.35
CA ALA A 397 -26.87 -144.95 -106.08
C ALA A 397 -26.05 -145.51 -104.90
N GLY A 398 -25.97 -144.73 -103.81
CA GLY A 398 -25.19 -145.03 -102.62
C GLY A 398 -24.89 -143.76 -101.80
N ASP A 399 -24.11 -143.90 -100.73
CA ASP A 399 -23.81 -142.87 -99.73
C ASP A 399 -23.29 -141.53 -100.32
N LEU A 400 -22.64 -141.57 -101.48
CA LEU A 400 -22.17 -140.37 -102.18
C LEU A 400 -23.31 -139.59 -102.87
N ALA A 401 -24.32 -140.29 -103.41
CA ALA A 401 -25.46 -139.67 -104.06
C ALA A 401 -26.38 -138.95 -103.06
N ASP A 402 -26.65 -139.57 -101.90
CA ASP A 402 -27.46 -138.98 -100.83
C ASP A 402 -26.79 -137.74 -100.21
N ARG A 403 -25.46 -137.72 -100.13
CA ARG A 403 -24.68 -136.55 -99.72
C ARG A 403 -24.77 -135.40 -100.72
N ILE A 404 -24.76 -135.71 -102.02
CA ILE A 404 -24.94 -134.69 -103.07
C ILE A 404 -26.36 -134.13 -103.04
N ASP A 405 -27.39 -134.96 -102.91
CA ASP A 405 -28.79 -134.52 -102.83
C ASP A 405 -29.07 -133.70 -101.56
N ALA A 406 -28.50 -134.08 -100.41
CA ALA A 406 -28.56 -133.30 -99.18
C ALA A 406 -27.85 -131.94 -99.30
N ALA A 407 -26.71 -131.89 -100.02
CA ALA A 407 -25.99 -130.64 -100.27
C ALA A 407 -26.76 -129.70 -101.22
N ILE A 408 -27.39 -130.25 -102.27
CA ILE A 408 -28.24 -129.48 -103.19
C ILE A 408 -29.45 -128.92 -102.43
N ASN A 409 -30.15 -129.71 -101.63
CA ASN A 409 -31.32 -129.27 -100.87
C ASN A 409 -31.00 -128.22 -99.79
N ALA A 410 -29.85 -128.35 -99.12
CA ALA A 410 -29.38 -127.34 -98.16
C ALA A 410 -29.04 -126.00 -98.83
N ALA A 411 -28.66 -126.01 -100.11
CA ALA A 411 -28.27 -124.82 -100.84
C ALA A 411 -29.41 -124.17 -101.65
N THR A 412 -30.44 -124.92 -102.06
CA THR A 412 -31.64 -124.40 -102.77
C THR A 412 -32.80 -124.03 -101.85
N GLY A 413 -32.73 -124.35 -100.55
CA GLY A 413 -33.70 -123.86 -99.57
C GLY A 413 -35.09 -124.52 -99.66
N ALA A 414 -35.17 -125.83 -99.93
CA ALA A 414 -36.42 -126.58 -99.96
C ALA A 414 -36.51 -127.60 -98.80
N GLN A 415 -36.81 -127.12 -97.58
CA GLN A 415 -37.50 -127.87 -96.52
C GLN A 415 -38.37 -126.89 -95.71
N GLN A 416 -39.69 -126.98 -95.92
CA GLN A 416 -40.86 -126.33 -95.25
C GLN A 416 -40.89 -124.81 -95.07
#